data_AF-A0A0N4W8F6-F1
#
_entry.id   AF-A0A0N4W8F6-F1
#
_cell.length_a   1.000
_cell.length_b   1.000
_cell.length_c   1.000
_cell.angle_alpha   90.00
_cell.angle_beta   90.00
_cell.angle_gamma   90.00
#
_symmetry.space_group_name_H-M   'P 1'
#
loop_
_entity.id
_entity.type
_entity.pdbx_description
1 polymer ?
#
loop_
_entity_poly.entity_id
_entity_poly.type
_entity_poly.pdbx_seq_one_letter_code
_entity_poly.pdbx_strand_id
1 'polypeptide(L)'
;MVLYCLKHDCGAKLLVLFTDFRLLTCPRCRVGFKYSGWESESVPSPFVDQSSLGCAMIIKPTRGDFLSYSVGDDLHIGISNSMSVVRSYWMNGISSECAGWDKSIVVCRFDDYEDRFDALLSSFLRENAESFEGEFYDDSRWNCFDFAMEFLRFINFRRYTKIDFVSEFVQGALNSAVKYNMLVRRIKERDSTMAETLEETSNVDADRVIDQQSFNCSQFEIFTHEYRERKEVPDCEDHDCDKSSCCNSPSSSGDNKKRIINASRKLQKAVLALQRMPNSEVIGDMLQKMRDIGENLNEALKRLQAEFSTKTIPLPDFDPTDMHLLLGEKEVPKTRTPFEEVEESERVAQEQLENLLFEAEVMLREYEHLKKGIRA
;
A
#
# COMPACT_ATOMS: atom_id res chain seq x y z
N MET A 1 4.24 24.00 17.18
CA MET A 1 4.17 24.52 15.80
C MET A 1 2.75 24.30 15.32
N VAL A 2 2.04 25.37 14.97
CA VAL A 2 0.60 25.33 14.67
C VAL A 2 0.38 25.60 13.19
N LEU A 3 -0.41 24.75 12.55
CA LEU A 3 -0.83 24.89 11.16
C LEU A 3 -2.10 25.76 11.11
N TYR A 4 -2.16 26.70 10.17
CA TYR A 4 -3.32 27.57 9.97
C TYR A 4 -3.87 27.41 8.56
N CYS A 5 -5.20 27.43 8.45
CA CYS A 5 -5.94 27.61 7.22
C CYS A 5 -6.38 29.08 7.12
N LEU A 6 -5.86 29.79 6.14
CA LEU A 6 -6.23 31.15 5.82
C LEU A 6 -7.23 31.13 4.68
N LYS A 7 -8.37 31.79 4.86
CA LYS A 7 -9.43 31.96 3.84
C LYS A 7 -9.46 33.42 3.43
N HIS A 8 -9.37 33.69 2.13
CA HIS A 8 -9.50 35.05 1.59
C HIS A 8 -10.91 35.27 1.03
N ASP A 9 -11.41 36.50 1.05
CA ASP A 9 -12.74 36.89 0.53
C ASP A 9 -12.95 36.51 -0.95
N CYS A 10 -11.87 36.42 -1.74
CA CYS A 10 -11.94 35.95 -3.12
C CYS A 10 -12.11 34.42 -3.25
N GLY A 11 -12.27 33.70 -2.15
CA GLY A 11 -12.43 32.24 -2.07
C GLY A 11 -11.14 31.43 -2.07
N ALA A 12 -9.96 32.07 -2.08
CA ALA A 12 -8.69 31.36 -1.98
C ALA A 12 -8.46 30.81 -0.57
N LYS A 13 -7.86 29.63 -0.46
CA LYS A 13 -7.46 29.01 0.81
C LYS A 13 -5.96 28.72 0.81
N LEU A 14 -5.28 29.05 1.90
CA LEU A 14 -3.85 28.80 2.08
C LEU A 14 -3.61 28.05 3.38
N LEU A 15 -2.77 27.03 3.34
CA LEU A 15 -2.26 26.37 4.53
C LEU A 15 -0.85 26.88 4.80
N VAL A 16 -0.61 27.36 6.02
CA VAL A 16 0.66 28.00 6.39
C VAL A 16 1.07 27.61 7.80
N LEU A 17 2.37 27.49 8.02
CA LEU A 17 2.94 27.39 9.36
C LEU A 17 3.07 28.79 9.95
N PHE A 18 2.97 28.91 11.28
CA PHE A 18 3.05 30.20 11.97
C PHE A 18 4.48 30.79 11.89
N THR A 19 4.81 31.35 10.74
CA THR A 19 6.07 32.03 10.43
C THR A 19 5.74 33.24 9.56
N ASP A 20 5.22 34.28 10.22
CA ASP A 20 5.02 35.64 9.69
C ASP A 20 4.08 35.80 8.47
N PHE A 21 2.81 36.10 8.75
CA PHE A 21 1.80 36.40 7.71
C PHE A 21 2.10 37.62 6.84
N ARG A 22 3.08 38.47 7.21
CA ARG A 22 3.29 39.78 6.58
C ARG A 22 3.79 39.71 5.14
N LEU A 23 4.30 38.57 4.68
CA LEU A 23 4.79 38.35 3.32
C LEU A 23 3.84 37.55 2.43
N LEU A 24 2.74 37.04 2.99
CA LEU A 24 1.79 36.22 2.24
C LEU A 24 0.91 37.08 1.33
N THR A 25 0.86 36.70 0.05
CA THR A 25 -0.04 37.28 -0.95
C THR A 25 -1.03 36.22 -1.43
N CYS A 26 -2.27 36.64 -1.68
CA CYS A 26 -3.28 35.75 -2.21
C CYS A 26 -2.84 35.25 -3.61
N PRO A 27 -2.74 33.94 -3.86
CA PRO A 27 -2.34 33.44 -5.18
C PRO A 27 -3.35 33.79 -6.28
N ARG A 28 -4.61 34.06 -5.90
CA ARG A 28 -5.70 34.36 -6.84
C ARG A 28 -5.81 35.84 -7.20
N CYS A 29 -5.77 36.75 -6.21
CA CYS A 29 -5.95 38.18 -6.43
C CYS A 29 -4.71 39.04 -6.15
N ARG A 30 -3.62 38.41 -5.70
CA ARG A 30 -2.32 39.02 -5.36
C ARG A 30 -2.37 40.08 -4.25
N VAL A 31 -3.49 40.17 -3.53
CA VAL A 31 -3.64 41.04 -2.36
C VAL A 31 -2.87 40.44 -1.18
N GLY A 32 -2.00 41.26 -0.57
CA GLY A 32 -1.21 40.86 0.61
C GLY A 32 -2.05 40.77 1.87
N PHE A 33 -1.62 39.94 2.83
CA PHE A 33 -2.32 39.73 4.11
C PHE A 33 -2.50 41.01 4.95
N LYS A 34 -1.69 42.05 4.70
CA LYS A 34 -1.82 43.37 5.36
C LYS A 34 -3.08 44.15 4.95
N TYR A 35 -3.71 43.78 3.85
CA TYR A 35 -4.94 44.40 3.37
C TYR A 35 -6.12 43.50 3.80
N SER A 36 -7.10 44.06 4.48
CA SER A 36 -8.28 43.37 5.04
C SER A 36 -8.94 42.39 4.06
N GLY A 37 -9.42 41.25 4.56
CA GLY A 37 -10.14 40.23 3.77
C GLY A 37 -9.66 38.80 3.99
N TRP A 38 -9.00 38.52 5.11
CA TRP A 38 -8.49 37.20 5.49
C TRP A 38 -9.10 36.74 6.82
N GLU A 39 -9.64 35.53 6.83
CA GLU A 39 -10.00 34.78 8.04
C GLU A 39 -8.95 33.71 8.31
N SER A 40 -8.60 33.48 9.58
CA SER A 40 -7.66 32.45 9.98
C SER A 40 -8.31 31.46 10.93
N GLU A 41 -8.01 30.18 10.72
CA GLU A 41 -8.48 29.08 11.56
C GLU A 41 -7.30 28.14 11.82
N SER A 42 -7.03 27.82 13.08
CA SER A 42 -6.00 26.83 13.42
C SER A 42 -6.49 25.46 12.99
N VAL A 43 -5.67 24.73 12.23
CA VAL A 43 -5.92 23.33 11.93
C VAL A 43 -5.71 22.53 13.22
N PRO A 44 -6.69 21.73 13.67
CA PRO A 44 -6.56 20.93 14.88
C PRO A 44 -5.31 20.05 14.81
N SER A 45 -4.46 20.16 15.84
CA SER A 45 -3.30 19.29 15.97
C SER A 45 -3.69 18.04 16.73
N PRO A 46 -3.29 16.84 16.26
CA PRO A 46 -3.49 15.59 17.02
C PRO A 46 -2.51 15.49 18.21
N PHE A 47 -1.52 16.38 18.27
CA PHE A 47 -0.47 16.36 19.27
C PHE A 47 -0.88 17.13 20.51
N VAL A 48 -0.64 16.53 21.66
CA VAL A 48 -0.94 17.12 22.97
C VAL A 48 0.33 17.26 23.80
N ASP A 49 0.35 18.27 24.65
CA ASP A 49 1.43 18.49 25.61
C ASP A 49 1.24 17.63 26.85
N GLN A 50 2.33 17.35 27.56
CA GLN A 50 2.32 16.51 28.77
C GLN A 50 1.21 16.93 29.74
N SER A 51 1.01 18.22 29.97
CA SER A 51 0.03 18.76 30.92
C SER A 51 -1.44 18.46 30.57
N SER A 52 -1.72 18.00 29.34
CA SER A 52 -3.06 17.68 28.84
C SER A 52 -3.35 16.18 28.81
N LEU A 53 -2.44 15.37 29.36
CA LEU A 53 -2.51 13.91 29.42
C LEU A 53 -3.19 13.44 30.71
N GLY A 54 -4.28 14.04 31.17
CA GLY A 54 -5.01 13.49 32.32
C GLY A 54 -5.67 12.15 31.98
N CYS A 55 -5.47 11.11 32.81
CA CYS A 55 -6.20 9.83 32.80
C CYS A 55 -6.33 9.19 31.40
N ALA A 56 -5.21 8.90 30.74
CA ALA A 56 -5.22 8.46 29.35
C ALA A 56 -4.19 7.37 29.04
N MET A 57 -4.38 6.68 27.90
CA MET A 57 -3.31 5.94 27.21
C MET A 57 -2.75 6.81 26.09
N ILE A 58 -1.44 6.87 26.00
CA ILE A 58 -0.69 7.81 25.17
C ILE A 58 0.37 7.06 24.39
N ILE A 59 0.55 7.44 23.13
CA ILE A 59 1.60 6.92 22.27
C ILE A 59 2.50 8.06 21.84
N LYS A 60 3.81 7.78 21.77
CA LYS A 60 4.81 8.62 21.14
C LYS A 60 5.80 7.80 20.33
N PRO A 61 6.51 8.37 19.36
CA PRO A 61 7.68 7.72 18.78
C PRO A 61 8.71 7.39 19.86
N THR A 62 9.36 6.24 19.75
CA THR A 62 10.44 5.85 20.66
C THR A 62 11.58 6.86 20.59
N ARG A 63 11.82 7.45 19.41
CA ARG A 63 12.85 8.48 19.17
C ARG A 63 12.21 9.74 18.59
N GLY A 64 12.51 10.90 19.19
CA GLY A 64 12.03 12.19 18.70
C GLY A 64 10.54 12.41 18.96
N ASP A 65 9.89 13.13 18.04
CA ASP A 65 8.46 13.43 18.07
C ASP A 65 7.77 13.03 16.76
N PHE A 66 6.44 13.13 16.70
CA PHE A 66 5.67 12.77 15.51
C PHE A 66 5.94 13.66 14.28
N LEU A 67 6.63 14.80 14.40
CA LEU A 67 7.07 15.58 13.24
C LEU A 67 8.31 14.96 12.58
N SER A 68 9.15 14.28 13.38
CA SER A 68 10.28 13.48 12.88
C SER A 68 9.93 12.03 12.52
N TYR A 69 8.78 11.53 12.98
CA TYR A 69 8.33 10.14 12.75
C TYR A 69 8.20 9.78 11.27
N SER A 70 8.65 8.58 10.92
CA SER A 70 8.45 7.92 9.63
C SER A 70 7.63 6.63 9.82
N VAL A 71 6.85 6.25 8.80
CA VAL A 71 6.05 5.03 8.86
C VAL A 71 6.98 3.83 9.05
N GLY A 72 6.69 3.02 10.07
CA GLY A 72 7.53 1.88 10.46
C GLY A 72 8.50 2.17 11.60
N ASP A 73 8.66 3.43 12.03
CA ASP A 73 9.42 3.74 13.24
C ASP A 73 8.70 3.16 14.48
N ASP A 74 9.50 2.73 15.45
CA ASP A 74 9.00 2.18 16.70
C ASP A 74 8.20 3.21 17.51
N LEU A 75 7.11 2.73 18.10
CA LEU A 75 6.24 3.50 18.97
C LEU A 75 6.36 3.01 20.41
N HIS A 76 6.17 3.94 21.35
CA HIS A 76 6.15 3.68 22.78
C HIS A 76 4.81 4.10 23.37
N ILE A 77 4.23 3.25 24.22
CA ILE A 77 2.92 3.50 24.85
C ILE A 77 3.07 3.63 26.37
N GLY A 78 2.29 4.54 26.94
CA GLY A 78 2.24 4.80 28.37
C GLY A 78 0.82 5.12 28.85
N ILE A 79 0.65 5.09 30.17
CA ILE A 79 -0.61 5.36 30.86
C ILE A 79 -0.39 6.53 31.80
N SER A 80 -1.16 7.59 31.67
CA SER A 80 -1.04 8.77 32.51
C SER A 80 -2.11 8.82 33.60
N ASN A 81 -1.73 9.29 34.77
CA ASN A 81 -2.66 9.57 35.87
C ASN A 81 -3.34 10.95 35.71
N SER A 82 -4.20 11.33 36.66
CA SER A 82 -4.90 12.63 36.67
C SER A 82 -3.96 13.84 36.66
N MET A 83 -2.77 13.68 37.26
CA MET A 83 -1.71 14.70 37.30
C MET A 83 -0.81 14.69 36.05
N SER A 84 -1.20 13.94 35.01
CA SER A 84 -0.45 13.75 33.78
C SER A 84 0.96 13.17 33.97
N VAL A 85 1.20 12.40 35.04
CA VAL A 85 2.43 11.60 35.20
C VAL A 85 2.25 10.30 34.44
N VAL A 86 3.12 10.04 33.48
CA VAL A 86 3.06 8.85 32.61
C VAL A 86 3.82 7.69 33.23
N ARG A 87 3.20 6.52 33.19
CA ARG A 87 3.76 5.22 33.54
C ARG A 87 3.96 4.43 32.27
N SER A 88 5.17 3.95 32.05
CA SER A 88 5.51 3.18 30.86
C SER A 88 6.51 2.09 31.21
N TYR A 89 6.51 0.98 30.47
CA TYR A 89 7.40 -0.15 30.72
C TYR A 89 8.49 -0.22 29.67
N TRP A 90 9.74 -0.38 30.09
CA TRP A 90 10.90 -0.46 29.21
C TRP A 90 11.99 -1.37 29.80
N MET A 91 13.18 -1.38 29.19
CA MET A 91 14.34 -2.18 29.61
C MET A 91 14.76 -2.01 31.08
N ASN A 92 14.38 -0.90 31.74
CA ASN A 92 14.70 -0.64 33.16
C ASN A 92 13.51 -0.91 34.10
N GLY A 93 12.44 -1.53 33.61
CA GLY A 93 11.21 -1.71 34.36
C GLY A 93 10.21 -0.59 34.13
N ILE A 94 9.23 -0.48 35.03
CA ILE A 94 8.22 0.58 34.99
C ILE A 94 8.85 1.93 35.35
N SER A 95 8.72 2.88 34.44
CA SER A 95 9.18 4.26 34.59
C SER A 95 8.06 5.21 35.05
N SER A 96 8.45 6.29 35.70
CA SER A 96 7.58 7.40 36.11
C SER A 96 8.06 8.68 35.44
N GLU A 97 7.28 9.21 34.51
CA GLU A 97 7.72 10.28 33.64
C GLU A 97 6.79 11.50 33.76
N CYS A 98 7.31 12.59 34.29
CA CYS A 98 6.61 13.88 34.37
C CYS A 98 6.92 14.82 33.19
N ALA A 99 7.75 14.36 32.25
CA ALA A 99 8.19 15.09 31.07
C ALA A 99 8.61 14.09 29.97
N GLY A 100 8.79 14.58 28.75
CA GLY A 100 9.25 13.75 27.62
C GLY A 100 8.12 13.09 26.81
N TRP A 101 6.86 13.37 27.17
CA TRP A 101 5.68 12.99 26.36
C TRP A 101 5.00 14.19 25.71
N ASP A 102 5.69 15.32 25.57
CA ASP A 102 5.20 16.43 24.77
C ASP A 102 5.09 16.04 23.29
N LYS A 103 4.07 16.57 22.62
CA LYS A 103 3.70 16.23 21.24
C LYS A 103 3.37 14.75 21.03
N SER A 104 2.85 14.09 22.04
CA SER A 104 2.32 12.73 21.93
C SER A 104 0.89 12.71 21.39
N ILE A 105 0.36 11.53 21.11
CA ILE A 105 -1.06 11.34 20.79
C ILE A 105 -1.76 10.57 21.90
N VAL A 106 -2.98 10.99 22.24
CA VAL A 106 -3.87 10.24 23.13
C VAL A 106 -4.67 9.26 22.29
N VAL A 107 -4.63 7.98 22.65
CA VAL A 107 -5.36 6.91 21.95
C VAL A 107 -6.62 6.47 22.69
N CYS A 108 -6.63 6.58 24.02
CA CYS A 108 -7.80 6.26 24.84
C CYS A 108 -7.86 7.19 26.06
N ARG A 109 -9.03 7.73 26.38
CA ARG A 109 -9.30 8.49 27.61
C ARG A 109 -10.18 7.67 28.53
N PHE A 110 -9.97 7.80 29.83
CA PHE A 110 -10.73 7.09 30.86
C PHE A 110 -11.61 8.05 31.65
N ASP A 111 -12.36 8.90 30.95
CA ASP A 111 -13.20 9.94 31.54
C ASP A 111 -14.28 9.32 32.48
N ASP A 112 -14.77 8.11 32.18
CA ASP A 112 -15.73 7.39 33.03
C ASP A 112 -15.13 6.89 34.37
N TYR A 113 -13.82 7.01 34.57
CA TYR A 113 -13.10 6.51 35.73
C TYR A 113 -12.57 7.62 36.65
N GLU A 114 -12.89 8.89 36.39
CA GLU A 114 -12.28 10.09 36.99
C GLU A 114 -11.90 9.96 38.48
N ASP A 115 -12.85 9.66 39.37
CA ASP A 115 -12.57 9.62 40.83
C ASP A 115 -11.75 8.42 41.30
N ARG A 116 -11.61 7.37 40.47
CA ARG A 116 -10.99 6.09 40.86
C ARG A 116 -9.79 5.71 40.01
N PHE A 117 -9.53 6.40 38.91
CA PHE A 117 -8.50 6.04 37.94
C PHE A 117 -7.11 5.96 38.59
N ASP A 118 -6.73 6.98 39.36
CA ASP A 118 -5.44 7.03 40.04
C ASP A 118 -5.26 5.90 41.07
N ALA A 119 -6.33 5.55 41.78
CA ALA A 119 -6.32 4.45 42.74
C ALA A 119 -6.20 3.07 42.05
N LEU A 120 -6.86 2.91 40.89
CA LEU A 120 -6.75 1.72 40.06
C LEU A 120 -5.35 1.57 39.47
N LEU A 121 -4.81 2.63 38.87
CA LEU A 121 -3.45 2.63 38.33
C LEU A 121 -2.42 2.34 39.43
N SER A 122 -2.56 2.96 40.62
CA SER A 122 -1.66 2.70 41.74
C SER A 122 -1.72 1.26 42.25
N SER A 123 -2.92 0.66 42.29
CA SER A 123 -3.09 -0.74 42.67
C SER A 123 -2.50 -1.69 41.63
N PHE A 124 -2.76 -1.44 40.34
CA PHE A 124 -2.16 -2.20 39.23
C PHE A 124 -0.63 -2.20 39.31
N LEU A 125 -0.02 -1.02 39.47
CA LEU A 125 1.43 -0.89 39.57
C LEU A 125 2.02 -1.65 40.75
N ARG A 126 1.35 -1.61 41.92
CA ARG A 126 1.78 -2.32 43.12
C ARG A 126 1.65 -3.84 42.96
N GLU A 127 0.57 -4.31 42.36
CA GLU A 127 0.27 -5.75 42.22
C GLU A 127 1.08 -6.43 41.11
N ASN A 128 1.54 -5.67 40.11
CA ASN A 128 2.26 -6.21 38.95
C ASN A 128 3.74 -5.79 38.89
N ALA A 129 4.28 -5.11 39.92
CA ALA A 129 5.65 -4.58 39.91
C ALA A 129 6.71 -5.64 39.55
N GLU A 130 6.62 -6.82 40.15
CA GLU A 130 7.57 -7.94 39.94
C GLU A 130 7.48 -8.50 38.51
N SER A 131 6.29 -8.47 37.89
CA SER A 131 6.09 -8.95 36.51
C SER A 131 6.59 -7.96 35.44
N PHE A 132 6.86 -6.72 35.83
CA PHE A 132 7.35 -5.66 34.95
C PHE A 132 8.70 -5.12 35.44
N GLU A 133 9.55 -6.01 35.96
CA GLU A 133 10.97 -5.72 36.14
C GLU A 133 11.68 -5.67 34.78
N GLY A 134 12.77 -4.89 34.71
CA GLY A 134 13.48 -4.66 33.45
C GLY A 134 14.07 -5.93 32.84
N GLU A 135 14.43 -6.92 33.67
CA GLU A 135 14.99 -8.20 33.23
C GLU A 135 14.00 -9.08 32.45
N PHE A 136 12.69 -8.84 32.61
CA PHE A 136 11.64 -9.55 31.87
C PHE A 136 11.22 -8.85 30.59
N TYR A 137 11.83 -7.70 30.26
CA TYR A 137 11.46 -6.93 29.07
C TYR A 137 11.85 -7.70 27.80
N ASP A 138 10.87 -7.93 26.93
CA ASP A 138 11.05 -8.56 25.62
C ASP A 138 10.28 -7.75 24.58
N ASP A 139 10.98 -7.22 23.59
CA ASP A 139 10.42 -6.33 22.56
C ASP A 139 9.29 -6.98 21.75
N SER A 140 9.26 -8.32 21.65
CA SER A 140 8.30 -9.06 20.85
C SER A 140 7.13 -9.65 21.67
N ARG A 141 7.39 -10.04 22.92
CA ARG A 141 6.46 -10.85 23.74
C ARG A 141 6.03 -10.21 25.04
N TRP A 142 6.81 -9.28 25.59
CA TRP A 142 6.54 -8.65 26.89
C TRP A 142 7.10 -7.23 26.93
N ASN A 143 6.38 -6.31 26.29
CA ASN A 143 6.85 -4.94 26.07
C ASN A 143 5.88 -3.89 26.64
N CYS A 144 6.12 -2.61 26.33
CA CYS A 144 5.27 -1.49 26.75
C CYS A 144 3.79 -1.66 26.36
N PHE A 145 3.50 -2.33 25.24
CA PHE A 145 2.14 -2.61 24.83
C PHE A 145 1.48 -3.68 25.69
N ASP A 146 2.20 -4.73 26.08
CA ASP A 146 1.69 -5.72 27.04
C ASP A 146 1.37 -5.09 28.39
N PHE A 147 2.20 -4.18 28.89
CA PHE A 147 1.92 -3.38 30.09
C PHE A 147 0.60 -2.62 29.99
N ALA A 148 0.36 -1.97 28.85
CA ALA A 148 -0.89 -1.29 28.54
C ALA A 148 -2.10 -2.25 28.52
N MET A 149 -1.96 -3.41 27.87
CA MET A 149 -3.01 -4.42 27.79
C MET A 149 -3.34 -5.05 29.15
N GLU A 150 -2.33 -5.30 29.99
CA GLU A 150 -2.53 -5.82 31.35
C GLU A 150 -3.27 -4.82 32.25
N PHE A 151 -3.00 -3.52 32.12
CA PHE A 151 -3.79 -2.51 32.83
C PHE A 151 -5.27 -2.54 32.44
N LEU A 152 -5.57 -2.64 31.14
CA LEU A 152 -6.95 -2.73 30.65
C LEU A 152 -7.67 -3.99 31.19
N ARG A 153 -6.95 -5.12 31.27
CA ARG A 153 -7.46 -6.35 31.88
C ARG A 153 -7.70 -6.17 33.38
N PHE A 154 -6.76 -5.53 34.08
CA PHE A 154 -6.83 -5.28 35.52
C PHE A 154 -8.06 -4.47 35.92
N ILE A 155 -8.34 -3.37 35.21
CA ILE A 155 -9.52 -2.53 35.50
C ILE A 155 -10.83 -3.10 34.94
N ASN A 156 -10.77 -4.30 34.32
CA ASN A 156 -11.86 -4.95 33.61
C ASN A 156 -12.56 -4.00 32.63
N PHE A 157 -11.77 -3.24 31.86
CA PHE A 157 -12.29 -2.27 30.89
C PHE A 157 -13.13 -2.99 29.84
N ARG A 158 -12.47 -3.81 29.02
CA ARG A 158 -13.03 -4.84 28.13
C ARG A 158 -11.93 -5.86 27.82
N ARG A 159 -12.31 -7.04 27.33
CA ARG A 159 -11.35 -8.05 26.87
C ARG A 159 -10.91 -7.73 25.44
N TYR A 160 -9.83 -6.98 25.31
CA TYR A 160 -9.20 -6.67 24.02
C TYR A 160 -8.03 -7.61 23.73
N THR A 161 -7.92 -8.07 22.48
CA THR A 161 -6.64 -8.47 21.91
C THR A 161 -5.82 -7.22 21.53
N LYS A 162 -4.51 -7.38 21.28
CA LYS A 162 -3.68 -6.28 20.77
C LYS A 162 -4.23 -5.72 19.46
N ILE A 163 -4.74 -6.60 18.58
CA ILE A 163 -5.30 -6.23 17.27
C ILE A 163 -6.57 -5.40 17.46
N ASP A 164 -7.47 -5.83 18.34
CA ASP A 164 -8.72 -5.09 18.61
C ASP A 164 -8.43 -3.69 19.15
N PHE A 165 -7.51 -3.57 20.11
CA PHE A 165 -7.13 -2.29 20.68
C PHE A 165 -6.51 -1.35 19.63
N VAL A 166 -5.64 -1.89 18.77
CA VAL A 166 -5.04 -1.10 17.68
C VAL A 166 -6.11 -0.61 16.72
N SER A 167 -7.02 -1.48 16.31
CA SER A 167 -8.09 -1.14 15.36
C SER A 167 -9.05 -0.09 15.93
N GLU A 168 -9.45 -0.21 17.19
CA GLU A 168 -10.43 0.69 17.81
C GLU A 168 -9.82 2.04 18.22
N PHE A 169 -8.62 2.06 18.81
CA PHE A 169 -8.08 3.25 19.49
C PHE A 169 -6.84 3.84 18.82
N VAL A 170 -5.94 3.01 18.29
CA VAL A 170 -4.62 3.48 17.83
C VAL A 170 -4.65 3.92 16.38
N GLN A 171 -5.30 3.15 15.50
CA GLN A 171 -5.24 3.34 14.05
C GLN A 171 -5.72 4.74 13.63
N GLY A 172 -6.87 5.19 14.15
CA GLY A 172 -7.41 6.52 13.84
C GLY A 172 -6.53 7.67 14.33
N ALA A 173 -5.99 7.55 15.56
CA ALA A 173 -5.12 8.55 16.15
C ALA A 173 -3.78 8.65 15.41
N LEU A 174 -3.16 7.50 15.08
CA LEU A 174 -1.91 7.44 14.35
C LEU A 174 -2.07 7.94 12.90
N ASN A 175 -3.16 7.57 12.22
CA ASN A 175 -3.47 8.10 10.89
C ASN A 175 -3.61 9.63 10.91
N SER A 176 -4.23 10.18 11.94
CA SER A 176 -4.36 11.63 12.11
C SER A 176 -3.00 12.31 12.32
N ALA A 177 -2.13 11.72 13.15
CA ALA A 177 -0.76 12.17 13.36
C ALA A 177 0.07 12.16 12.07
N VAL A 178 0.04 11.06 11.33
CA VAL A 178 0.77 10.90 10.07
C VAL A 178 0.27 11.91 9.02
N LYS A 179 -1.05 12.05 8.85
CA LYS A 179 -1.64 13.05 7.93
C LYS A 179 -1.23 14.47 8.30
N TYR A 180 -1.28 14.83 9.59
CA TYR A 180 -0.85 16.14 10.05
C TYR A 180 0.65 16.37 9.80
N ASN A 181 1.49 15.37 10.06
CA ASN A 181 2.93 15.45 9.79
C ASN A 181 3.22 15.62 8.28
N MET A 182 2.55 14.85 7.41
CA MET A 182 2.68 14.99 5.95
C MET A 182 2.31 16.40 5.48
N LEU A 183 1.23 16.98 6.01
CA LEU A 183 0.84 18.36 5.70
C LEU A 183 1.92 19.36 6.12
N VAL A 184 2.45 19.21 7.34
CA VAL A 184 3.52 20.05 7.85
C VAL A 184 4.77 19.95 6.98
N ARG A 185 5.19 18.74 6.59
CA ARG A 185 6.39 18.53 5.74
C ARG A 185 6.23 19.20 4.38
N ARG A 186 5.10 18.98 3.71
CA ARG A 186 4.81 19.62 2.42
C ARG A 186 4.83 21.15 2.47
N ILE A 187 4.38 21.74 3.57
CA ILE A 187 4.40 23.21 3.72
C ILE A 187 5.83 23.70 3.96
N LYS A 188 6.62 22.99 4.78
CA LYS A 188 8.05 23.30 4.94
C LYS A 188 8.81 23.17 3.64
N GLU A 189 8.57 22.13 2.85
CA GLU A 189 9.16 21.94 1.53
C GLU A 189 8.76 23.08 0.57
N ARG A 190 7.52 23.56 0.62
CA ARG A 190 7.06 24.73 -0.13
C ARG A 190 7.75 26.04 0.31
N ASP A 191 7.89 26.26 1.61
CA ASP A 191 8.57 27.46 2.13
C ASP A 191 10.07 27.42 1.80
N SER A 192 10.69 26.23 1.85
CA SER A 192 12.09 26.01 1.42
C SER A 192 12.26 26.17 -0.08
N THR A 193 11.37 25.60 -0.90
CA THR A 193 11.40 25.78 -2.35
C THR A 193 11.13 27.23 -2.72
N MET A 194 10.27 28.00 -2.04
CA MET A 194 10.16 29.45 -2.30
C MET A 194 11.44 30.23 -1.96
N ALA A 195 12.26 29.76 -1.01
CA ALA A 195 13.57 30.33 -0.73
C ALA A 195 14.63 29.91 -1.77
N GLU A 196 14.51 28.72 -2.35
CA GLU A 196 15.39 28.20 -3.41
C GLU A 196 14.97 28.64 -4.83
N THR A 197 13.69 28.96 -5.08
CA THR A 197 13.14 29.37 -6.40
C THR A 197 13.51 30.82 -6.77
N LEU A 198 14.28 31.54 -5.94
CA LEU A 198 14.99 32.74 -6.38
C LEU A 198 16.23 32.39 -7.23
N GLU A 199 16.61 31.12 -7.27
CA GLU A 199 17.61 30.59 -8.18
C GLU A 199 16.91 29.52 -9.06
N GLU A 200 16.94 29.76 -10.37
CA GLU A 200 16.58 28.77 -11.41
C GLU A 200 15.08 28.59 -11.72
N THR A 201 14.58 29.53 -12.53
CA THR A 201 13.52 29.23 -13.49
C THR A 201 14.01 28.20 -14.53
N SER A 202 13.36 27.04 -14.66
CA SER A 202 12.71 26.58 -15.89
C SER A 202 12.51 25.06 -15.94
N ASN A 203 11.33 24.69 -16.47
CA ASN A 203 10.90 23.39 -16.97
C ASN A 203 10.16 22.46 -16.00
N VAL A 204 8.95 22.10 -16.47
CA VAL A 204 8.08 20.96 -16.12
C VAL A 204 8.21 20.47 -14.69
N ASP A 205 7.19 20.78 -13.89
CA ASP A 205 6.93 20.37 -12.49
C ASP A 205 7.44 18.94 -12.19
N ALA A 206 8.75 18.85 -11.89
CA ALA A 206 9.45 17.59 -11.70
C ALA A 206 8.86 16.86 -10.49
N ASP A 207 8.36 17.60 -9.51
CA ASP A 207 7.70 17.10 -8.32
C ASP A 207 6.46 16.28 -8.66
N ARG A 208 5.61 16.74 -9.60
CA ARG A 208 4.43 15.95 -10.03
C ARG A 208 4.82 14.65 -10.73
N VAL A 209 5.88 14.68 -11.53
CA VAL A 209 6.36 13.48 -12.23
C VAL A 209 6.95 12.49 -11.22
N ILE A 210 7.70 12.99 -10.23
CA ILE A 210 8.28 12.20 -9.15
C ILE A 210 7.20 11.62 -8.25
N ASP A 211 6.18 12.40 -7.86
CA ASP A 211 5.06 11.96 -7.03
C ASP A 211 4.24 10.87 -7.74
N GLN A 212 3.91 11.06 -9.03
CA GLN A 212 3.19 10.06 -9.80
C GLN A 212 4.00 8.78 -9.97
N GLN A 213 5.31 8.91 -10.23
CA GLN A 213 6.19 7.77 -10.39
C GLN A 213 6.37 7.02 -9.06
N SER A 214 6.45 7.73 -7.94
CA SER A 214 6.51 7.16 -6.59
C SER A 214 5.22 6.39 -6.25
N PHE A 215 4.06 6.99 -6.54
CA PHE A 215 2.76 6.33 -6.37
C PHE A 215 2.67 5.04 -7.20
N ASN A 216 3.02 5.10 -8.49
CA ASN A 216 2.98 3.94 -9.37
C ASN A 216 3.95 2.83 -8.91
N CYS A 217 5.13 3.17 -8.39
CA CYS A 217 6.04 2.19 -7.81
C CYS A 217 5.43 1.51 -6.58
N SER A 218 4.82 2.27 -5.67
CA SER A 218 4.17 1.71 -4.47
C SER A 218 2.98 0.81 -4.82
N GLN A 219 2.11 1.24 -5.75
CA GLN A 219 0.99 0.42 -6.22
C GLN A 219 1.45 -0.87 -6.91
N PHE A 220 2.57 -0.81 -7.65
CA PHE A 220 3.17 -1.99 -8.26
C PHE A 220 3.73 -2.97 -7.23
N GLU A 221 4.40 -2.49 -6.17
CA GLU A 221 4.90 -3.35 -5.09
C GLU A 221 3.77 -4.07 -4.38
N ILE A 222 2.69 -3.36 -4.01
CA ILE A 222 1.49 -3.94 -3.41
C ILE A 222 0.88 -4.99 -4.34
N PHE A 223 0.68 -4.65 -5.62
CA PHE A 223 0.16 -5.60 -6.61
C PHE A 223 1.02 -6.87 -6.69
N THR A 224 2.35 -6.73 -6.80
CA THR A 224 3.23 -7.91 -6.96
C THR A 224 3.24 -8.80 -5.73
N HIS A 225 3.13 -8.22 -4.53
CA HIS A 225 3.00 -8.97 -3.29
C HIS A 225 1.69 -9.74 -3.24
N GLU A 226 0.55 -9.06 -3.40
CA GLU A 226 -0.78 -9.69 -3.37
C GLU A 226 -0.96 -10.74 -4.47
N TYR A 227 -0.44 -10.48 -5.68
CA TYR A 227 -0.49 -11.42 -6.78
C TYR A 227 0.31 -12.70 -6.47
N ARG A 228 1.49 -12.57 -5.85
CA ARG A 228 2.29 -13.73 -5.41
C ARG A 228 1.57 -14.52 -4.32
N GLU A 229 1.07 -13.86 -3.29
CA GLU A 229 0.31 -14.51 -2.21
C GLU A 229 -0.93 -15.24 -2.72
N ARG A 230 -1.63 -14.71 -3.73
CA ARG A 230 -2.81 -15.35 -4.32
C ARG A 230 -2.48 -16.56 -5.21
N LYS A 231 -1.34 -16.53 -5.91
CA LYS A 231 -0.91 -17.68 -6.75
C LYS A 231 -0.20 -18.76 -5.94
N GLU A 232 0.39 -18.43 -4.80
CA GLU A 232 0.93 -19.36 -3.81
C GLU A 232 -0.18 -19.83 -2.86
N VAL A 233 -1.10 -20.66 -3.35
CA VAL A 233 -2.04 -21.38 -2.47
C VAL A 233 -1.23 -22.32 -1.55
N PRO A 234 -1.48 -22.37 -0.22
CA PRO A 234 -0.73 -23.22 0.70
C PRO A 234 -0.81 -24.70 0.30
N ASP A 235 0.35 -25.35 0.27
CA ASP A 235 0.44 -26.81 0.33
C ASP A 235 -0.37 -27.30 1.53
N CYS A 236 -1.22 -28.29 1.28
CA CYS A 236 -2.06 -28.91 2.29
C CYS A 236 -1.23 -29.46 3.47
N GLU A 237 -1.24 -28.78 4.61
CA GLU A 237 -0.91 -29.37 5.91
C GLU A 237 -2.14 -30.14 6.41
N ASP A 238 -2.15 -31.43 6.07
CA ASP A 238 -2.73 -32.55 6.82
C ASP A 238 -3.21 -33.60 5.83
N HIS A 239 -2.52 -34.75 5.77
CA HIS A 239 -3.15 -36.06 5.94
C HIS A 239 -2.11 -37.18 5.87
N ASP A 240 -2.07 -37.96 6.94
CA ASP A 240 -1.67 -39.36 6.96
C ASP A 240 -2.59 -40.14 6.00
N CYS A 241 -2.29 -40.14 4.70
CA CYS A 241 -3.04 -40.93 3.72
C CYS A 241 -2.11 -41.67 2.75
N ASP A 242 -2.11 -42.99 2.93
CA ASP A 242 -1.39 -44.04 2.20
C ASP A 242 -1.90 -44.23 0.74
N LYS A 243 -2.09 -43.16 -0.03
CA LYS A 243 -2.40 -43.24 -1.47
C LYS A 243 -1.66 -42.17 -2.25
N SER A 244 -0.64 -42.61 -2.98
CA SER A 244 0.25 -41.87 -3.86
C SER A 244 -0.42 -41.26 -5.11
N SER A 245 -1.42 -40.39 -4.94
CA SER A 245 -2.11 -39.77 -6.08
C SER A 245 -2.77 -38.41 -5.84
N CYS A 246 -2.40 -37.62 -4.82
CA CYS A 246 -3.08 -36.34 -4.55
C CYS A 246 -2.22 -35.07 -4.61
N CYS A 247 -0.99 -35.13 -5.08
CA CYS A 247 -0.14 -33.95 -5.24
C CYS A 247 0.66 -34.00 -6.55
N ASN A 248 -0.06 -33.85 -7.66
CA ASN A 248 0.50 -33.43 -8.93
C ASN A 248 -0.46 -32.39 -9.51
N SER A 249 -0.38 -31.16 -9.02
CA SER A 249 -0.87 -30.01 -9.77
C SER A 249 0.31 -29.54 -10.63
N PRO A 250 0.44 -29.98 -11.91
CA PRO A 250 1.39 -29.37 -12.80
C PRO A 250 1.02 -27.89 -12.93
N SER A 251 1.98 -26.99 -12.70
CA SER A 251 1.76 -25.58 -13.01
C SER A 251 1.33 -25.49 -14.48
N SER A 252 0.12 -24.97 -14.73
CA SER A 252 -0.51 -24.91 -16.06
C SER A 252 0.39 -24.23 -17.12
N SER A 253 1.30 -23.36 -16.68
CA SER A 253 2.34 -22.70 -17.48
C SER A 253 3.31 -23.70 -18.16
N GLY A 254 3.68 -24.79 -17.49
CA GLY A 254 4.63 -25.78 -17.99
C GLY A 254 4.11 -26.60 -19.18
N ASP A 255 2.80 -26.84 -19.25
CA ASP A 255 2.18 -27.62 -20.32
C ASP A 255 1.87 -26.77 -21.56
N ASN A 256 1.49 -25.51 -21.38
CA ASN A 256 1.29 -24.57 -22.50
C ASN A 256 2.58 -24.30 -23.28
N LYS A 257 3.71 -24.13 -22.57
CA LYS A 257 5.03 -23.97 -23.21
C LYS A 257 5.39 -25.16 -24.10
N LYS A 258 5.14 -26.40 -23.64
CA LYS A 258 5.40 -27.61 -24.43
C LYS A 258 4.52 -27.69 -25.67
N ARG A 259 3.23 -27.34 -25.54
CA ARG A 259 2.27 -27.33 -26.67
C ARG A 259 2.71 -26.36 -27.76
N ILE A 260 3.09 -25.13 -27.39
CA ILE A 260 3.59 -24.12 -28.32
C ILE A 260 4.85 -24.59 -29.05
N ILE A 261 5.87 -25.06 -28.33
CA ILE A 261 7.13 -25.52 -28.93
C ILE A 261 6.89 -26.66 -29.92
N ASN A 262 6.01 -27.60 -29.56
CA ASN A 262 5.67 -28.73 -30.43
C ASN A 262 4.91 -28.29 -31.68
N ALA A 263 3.94 -27.37 -31.56
CA ALA A 263 3.20 -26.83 -32.69
C ALA A 263 4.11 -26.03 -33.64
N SER A 264 4.93 -25.11 -33.12
CA SER A 264 5.87 -24.30 -33.90
C SER A 264 6.88 -25.17 -34.66
N ARG A 265 7.41 -26.22 -34.03
CA ARG A 265 8.34 -27.15 -34.70
C ARG A 265 7.68 -27.93 -35.83
N LYS A 266 6.41 -28.32 -35.66
CA LYS A 266 5.65 -29.02 -36.73
C LYS A 266 5.35 -28.08 -37.89
N LEU A 267 4.92 -26.85 -37.63
CA LEU A 267 4.68 -25.82 -38.64
C LEU A 267 5.94 -25.51 -39.44
N GLN A 268 7.08 -25.28 -38.79
CA GLN A 268 8.35 -25.03 -39.48
C GLN A 268 8.75 -26.18 -40.43
N LYS A 269 8.57 -27.43 -40.00
CA LYS A 269 8.82 -28.60 -40.85
C LYS A 269 7.89 -28.64 -42.07
N ALA A 270 6.60 -28.30 -41.89
CA ALA A 270 5.63 -28.26 -42.97
C ALA A 270 5.93 -27.13 -43.97
N VAL A 271 6.28 -25.94 -43.48
CA VAL A 271 6.69 -24.78 -44.30
C VAL A 271 7.90 -25.12 -45.18
N LEU A 272 8.96 -25.71 -44.60
CA LEU A 272 10.15 -26.11 -45.37
C LEU A 272 9.84 -27.17 -46.44
N ALA A 273 8.87 -28.05 -46.19
CA ALA A 273 8.45 -29.05 -47.17
C ALA A 273 7.64 -28.44 -48.31
N LEU A 274 6.72 -27.53 -47.99
CA LEU A 274 5.88 -26.83 -48.98
C LEU A 274 6.68 -25.87 -49.87
N GLN A 275 7.73 -25.22 -49.34
CA GLN A 275 8.64 -24.38 -50.13
C GLN A 275 9.38 -25.14 -51.25
N ARG A 276 9.47 -26.47 -51.13
CA ARG A 276 10.11 -27.34 -52.13
C ARG A 276 9.11 -27.88 -53.16
N MET A 277 7.82 -27.58 -53.02
CA MET A 277 6.78 -28.00 -53.95
C MET A 277 6.64 -27.00 -55.11
N PRO A 278 6.07 -27.42 -56.26
CA PRO A 278 5.78 -26.52 -57.37
C PRO A 278 4.89 -25.37 -56.92
N ASN A 279 5.21 -24.15 -57.35
CA ASN A 279 4.52 -22.96 -56.89
C ASN A 279 3.05 -22.98 -57.39
N SER A 280 2.11 -22.93 -56.46
CA SER A 280 0.66 -22.86 -56.70
C SER A 280 0.09 -21.81 -55.76
N GLU A 281 -0.93 -21.09 -56.21
CA GLU A 281 -1.61 -20.06 -55.40
C GLU A 281 -2.07 -20.64 -54.05
N VAL A 282 -2.62 -21.86 -54.06
CA VAL A 282 -3.05 -22.59 -52.86
C VAL A 282 -1.88 -22.91 -51.90
N ILE A 283 -0.71 -23.26 -52.45
CA ILE A 283 0.50 -23.54 -51.66
C ILE A 283 1.07 -22.22 -51.11
N GLY A 284 1.02 -21.14 -51.87
CA GLY A 284 1.40 -19.79 -51.46
C GLY A 284 0.59 -19.31 -50.27
N ASP A 285 -0.74 -19.44 -50.34
CA ASP A 285 -1.65 -19.04 -49.26
C ASP A 285 -1.45 -19.88 -47.99
N MET A 286 -1.28 -21.20 -48.15
CA MET A 286 -1.02 -22.10 -47.03
C MET A 286 0.34 -21.80 -46.37
N LEU A 287 1.37 -21.53 -47.18
CA LEU A 287 2.68 -21.12 -46.69
C LEU A 287 2.62 -19.81 -45.91
N GLN A 288 1.82 -18.85 -46.36
CA GLN A 288 1.66 -17.58 -45.67
C GLN A 288 0.95 -17.77 -44.33
N LYS A 289 -0.21 -18.42 -44.33
CA LYS A 289 -0.97 -18.70 -43.09
C LYS A 289 -0.15 -19.48 -42.06
N MET A 290 0.61 -20.50 -42.49
CA MET A 290 1.47 -21.27 -41.58
C MET A 290 2.61 -20.44 -40.97
N ARG A 291 3.15 -19.48 -41.72
CA ARG A 291 4.15 -18.54 -41.18
C ARG A 291 3.51 -17.58 -40.19
N ASP A 292 2.36 -17.00 -40.53
CA ASP A 292 1.64 -16.07 -39.66
C ASP A 292 1.27 -16.72 -38.32
N ILE A 293 0.73 -17.96 -38.34
CA ILE A 293 0.44 -18.73 -37.12
C ILE A 293 1.72 -19.02 -36.33
N GLY A 294 2.82 -19.38 -37.01
CA GLY A 294 4.10 -19.65 -36.37
C GLY A 294 4.70 -18.42 -35.68
N GLU A 295 4.56 -17.23 -36.28
CA GLU A 295 4.98 -15.96 -35.69
C GLU A 295 4.13 -15.61 -34.47
N ASN A 296 2.80 -15.74 -34.58
CA ASN A 296 1.87 -15.49 -33.48
C ASN A 296 2.09 -16.42 -32.28
N LEU A 297 2.39 -17.71 -32.52
CA LEU A 297 2.76 -18.66 -31.46
C LEU A 297 4.08 -18.28 -30.76
N ASN A 298 5.05 -17.76 -31.51
CA ASN A 298 6.30 -17.26 -30.93
C ASN A 298 6.09 -16.00 -30.08
N GLU A 299 5.23 -15.09 -30.51
CA GLU A 299 4.85 -13.92 -29.71
C GLU A 299 4.10 -14.32 -28.43
N ALA A 300 3.19 -15.31 -28.49
CA ALA A 300 2.54 -15.86 -27.30
C ALA A 300 3.56 -16.47 -26.33
N LEU A 301 4.60 -17.14 -26.83
CA LEU A 301 5.67 -17.71 -26.00
C LEU A 301 6.49 -16.64 -25.27
N LYS A 302 6.74 -15.49 -25.91
CA LYS A 302 7.44 -14.36 -25.28
C LYS A 302 6.60 -13.76 -24.16
N ARG A 303 5.28 -13.62 -24.36
CA ARG A 303 4.34 -13.11 -23.35
C ARG A 303 4.29 -14.01 -22.10
N LEU A 304 4.30 -15.34 -22.28
CA LEU A 304 4.35 -16.30 -21.17
C LEU A 304 5.65 -16.23 -20.34
N GLN A 305 6.71 -15.61 -20.87
CA GLN A 305 8.00 -15.45 -20.20
C GLN A 305 8.22 -14.04 -19.65
N ALA A 306 7.30 -13.10 -19.91
CA ALA A 306 7.43 -11.73 -19.44
C ALA A 306 7.05 -11.63 -17.96
N GLU A 307 7.95 -11.06 -17.15
CA GLU A 307 7.65 -10.67 -15.78
C GLU A 307 6.85 -9.35 -15.76
N PHE A 308 6.07 -9.15 -14.70
CA PHE A 308 5.32 -7.92 -14.49
C PHE A 308 6.25 -6.69 -14.39
N SER A 309 5.78 -5.56 -14.91
CA SER A 309 6.46 -4.26 -14.81
C SER A 309 5.43 -3.15 -14.62
N THR A 310 5.86 -2.01 -14.09
CA THR A 310 5.04 -0.80 -13.95
C THR A 310 4.45 -0.28 -15.28
N LYS A 311 4.98 -0.74 -16.42
CA LYS A 311 4.48 -0.39 -17.76
C LYS A 311 3.50 -1.39 -18.35
N THR A 312 3.40 -2.58 -17.77
CA THR A 312 2.60 -3.70 -18.32
C THR A 312 1.40 -4.05 -17.46
N ILE A 313 1.30 -3.47 -16.26
CA ILE A 313 0.11 -3.55 -15.41
C ILE A 313 -0.66 -2.24 -15.53
N PRO A 314 -1.99 -2.29 -15.72
CA PRO A 314 -2.86 -1.12 -15.64
C PRO A 314 -3.01 -0.72 -14.17
N LEU A 315 -2.04 0.03 -13.67
CA LEU A 315 -2.10 0.65 -12.35
C LEU A 315 -3.07 1.83 -12.40
N PRO A 316 -3.86 2.07 -11.34
CA PRO A 316 -4.79 3.18 -11.36
C PRO A 316 -4.02 4.49 -11.29
N ASP A 317 -4.57 5.56 -11.89
CA ASP A 317 -3.94 6.89 -11.83
C ASP A 317 -4.02 7.50 -10.42
N PHE A 318 -4.90 6.98 -9.57
CA PHE A 318 -5.21 7.45 -8.23
C PHE A 318 -5.70 6.31 -7.35
N ASP A 319 -5.59 6.47 -6.02
CA ASP A 319 -6.20 5.53 -5.08
C ASP A 319 -7.74 5.68 -5.15
N PRO A 320 -8.47 4.64 -5.59
CA PRO A 320 -9.91 4.74 -5.74
C PRO A 320 -10.60 4.89 -4.39
N THR A 321 -10.09 4.30 -3.31
CA THR A 321 -10.65 4.46 -1.96
C THR A 321 -10.57 5.91 -1.52
N ASP A 322 -9.41 6.54 -1.71
CA ASP A 322 -9.25 7.96 -1.38
C ASP A 322 -10.14 8.85 -2.24
N MET A 323 -10.27 8.57 -3.55
CA MET A 323 -11.17 9.33 -4.41
C MET A 323 -12.64 9.13 -4.03
N HIS A 324 -13.06 7.91 -3.65
CA HIS A 324 -14.42 7.66 -3.17
C HIS A 324 -14.68 8.42 -1.87
N LEU A 325 -13.69 8.51 -0.97
CA LEU A 325 -13.79 9.32 0.26
C LEU A 325 -13.85 10.82 -0.04
N LEU A 326 -13.17 11.30 -1.08
CA LEU A 326 -13.09 12.71 -1.46
C LEU A 326 -14.29 13.21 -2.27
N LEU A 327 -14.76 12.42 -3.24
CA LEU A 327 -15.75 12.82 -4.24
C LEU A 327 -17.09 12.08 -4.07
N GLY A 328 -17.12 11.00 -3.28
CA GLY A 328 -18.29 10.16 -3.06
C GLY A 328 -18.52 9.13 -4.16
N GLU A 329 -19.29 8.08 -3.84
CA GLU A 329 -19.56 6.92 -4.72
C GLU A 329 -20.25 7.27 -6.05
N LYS A 330 -20.84 8.47 -6.17
CA LYS A 330 -21.51 8.90 -7.39
C LYS A 330 -20.56 9.52 -8.42
N GLU A 331 -19.46 10.09 -7.96
CA GLU A 331 -18.48 10.78 -8.83
C GLU A 331 -17.28 9.90 -9.17
N VAL A 332 -17.04 8.83 -8.41
CA VAL A 332 -16.01 7.83 -8.72
C VAL A 332 -16.69 6.56 -9.24
N PRO A 333 -16.55 6.23 -10.54
CA PRO A 333 -17.08 4.99 -11.08
C PRO A 333 -16.45 3.79 -10.37
N LYS A 334 -17.19 2.67 -10.29
CA LYS A 334 -16.61 1.38 -9.89
C LYS A 334 -15.57 0.97 -10.94
N THR A 335 -14.31 1.29 -10.68
CA THR A 335 -13.18 0.87 -11.50
C THR A 335 -12.78 -0.55 -11.11
N ARG A 336 -12.41 -1.37 -12.10
CA ARG A 336 -11.81 -2.67 -11.85
C ARG A 336 -10.46 -2.48 -11.18
N THR A 337 -10.10 -3.40 -10.31
CA THR A 337 -8.77 -3.41 -9.72
C THR A 337 -7.73 -3.84 -10.76
N PRO A 338 -6.46 -3.43 -10.63
CA PRO A 338 -5.37 -3.91 -11.49
C PRO A 338 -5.31 -5.45 -11.54
N PHE A 339 -5.68 -6.09 -10.44
CA PHE A 339 -5.77 -7.55 -10.35
C PHE A 339 -6.84 -8.14 -11.26
N GLU A 340 -8.07 -7.61 -11.20
CA GLU A 340 -9.18 -8.04 -12.07
C GLU A 340 -8.86 -7.80 -13.56
N GLU A 341 -8.16 -6.71 -13.88
CA GLU A 341 -7.75 -6.42 -15.25
C GLU A 341 -6.64 -7.37 -15.74
N VAL A 342 -5.69 -7.72 -14.88
CA VAL A 342 -4.63 -8.70 -15.20
C VAL A 342 -5.21 -10.10 -15.35
N GLU A 343 -6.11 -10.54 -14.47
CA GLU A 343 -6.77 -11.85 -14.60
C GLU A 343 -7.60 -11.95 -15.89
N GLU A 344 -8.35 -10.90 -16.23
CA GLU A 344 -9.10 -10.85 -17.48
C GLU A 344 -8.17 -10.89 -18.70
N SER A 345 -7.06 -10.13 -18.67
CA SER A 345 -6.04 -10.16 -19.71
C SER A 345 -5.39 -11.53 -19.86
N GLU A 346 -5.04 -12.20 -18.75
CA GLU A 346 -4.51 -13.56 -18.75
C GLU A 346 -5.52 -14.54 -19.36
N ARG A 347 -6.81 -14.43 -18.99
CA ARG A 347 -7.87 -15.26 -19.53
C ARG A 347 -8.04 -15.08 -21.04
N VAL A 348 -8.10 -13.84 -21.52
CA VAL A 348 -8.20 -13.51 -22.95
C VAL A 348 -6.98 -14.02 -23.71
N ALA A 349 -5.77 -13.84 -23.16
CA ALA A 349 -4.55 -14.35 -23.76
C ALA A 349 -4.53 -15.89 -23.83
N GLN A 350 -5.08 -16.56 -22.82
CA GLN A 350 -5.22 -18.01 -22.80
C GLN A 350 -6.21 -18.51 -23.85
N GLU A 351 -7.36 -17.86 -24.01
CA GLU A 351 -8.33 -18.19 -25.07
C GLU A 351 -7.73 -17.98 -26.48
N GLN A 352 -7.01 -16.88 -26.69
CA GLN A 352 -6.31 -16.62 -27.95
C GLN A 352 -5.26 -17.69 -28.26
N LEU A 353 -4.51 -18.13 -27.25
CA LEU A 353 -3.53 -19.20 -27.40
C LEU A 353 -4.18 -20.53 -27.81
N GLU A 354 -5.29 -20.91 -27.19
CA GLU A 354 -6.03 -22.12 -27.57
C GLU A 354 -6.51 -22.06 -29.01
N ASN A 355 -7.03 -20.91 -29.45
CA ASN A 355 -7.44 -20.70 -30.83
C ASN A 355 -6.28 -20.83 -31.82
N LEU A 356 -5.11 -20.23 -31.52
CA LEU A 356 -3.91 -20.35 -32.36
C LEU A 356 -3.40 -21.79 -32.45
N LEU A 357 -3.42 -22.53 -31.35
CA LEU A 357 -3.05 -23.94 -31.34
C LEU A 357 -4.03 -24.78 -32.17
N PHE A 358 -5.32 -24.48 -32.11
CA PHE A 358 -6.34 -25.13 -32.93
C PHE A 358 -6.13 -24.83 -34.43
N GLU A 359 -5.90 -23.58 -34.80
CA GLU A 359 -5.60 -23.19 -36.19
C GLU A 359 -4.34 -23.88 -36.72
N ALA A 360 -3.29 -23.94 -35.89
CA ALA A 360 -2.06 -24.67 -36.24
C ALA A 360 -2.34 -26.15 -36.53
N GLU A 361 -3.18 -26.80 -35.72
CA GLU A 361 -3.57 -28.19 -35.95
C GLU A 361 -4.37 -28.38 -37.24
N VAL A 362 -5.31 -27.48 -37.54
CA VAL A 362 -6.09 -27.51 -38.79
C VAL A 362 -5.16 -27.39 -40.00
N MET A 363 -4.29 -26.38 -40.01
CA MET A 363 -3.34 -26.17 -41.11
C MET A 363 -2.40 -27.37 -41.30
N LEU A 364 -1.92 -27.96 -40.21
CA LEU A 364 -1.07 -29.17 -40.27
C LEU A 364 -1.81 -30.38 -40.85
N ARG A 365 -3.12 -30.52 -40.58
CA ARG A 365 -3.95 -31.57 -41.20
C ARG A 365 -4.12 -31.32 -42.69
N GLU A 366 -4.42 -30.09 -43.10
CA GLU A 366 -4.54 -29.71 -44.52
C GLU A 366 -3.25 -29.99 -45.30
N TYR A 367 -2.10 -29.65 -44.73
CA TYR A 367 -0.79 -30.00 -45.30
C TYR A 367 -0.61 -31.52 -45.46
N GLU A 368 -0.96 -32.32 -44.46
CA GLU A 368 -0.87 -33.78 -44.56
C GLU A 368 -1.82 -34.35 -45.61
N HIS A 369 -3.02 -33.76 -45.81
CA HIS A 369 -3.92 -34.12 -46.90
C HIS A 369 -3.31 -33.81 -48.28
N LEU A 370 -2.74 -32.63 -48.46
CA LEU A 370 -2.09 -32.20 -49.70
C LEU A 370 -0.89 -33.11 -50.04
N LYS A 371 -0.06 -33.41 -49.03
CA LYS A 371 1.08 -34.33 -49.15
C LYS A 371 0.66 -35.77 -49.49
N LYS A 372 -0.48 -36.25 -48.98
CA LYS A 372 -1.03 -37.57 -49.32
C LYS A 372 -1.64 -37.59 -50.72
N GLY A 373 -2.29 -36.50 -51.14
CA GLY A 373 -2.84 -36.34 -52.50
C GLY A 373 -1.79 -36.26 -53.60
N ILE A 374 -0.57 -35.82 -53.29
CA ILE A 374 0.59 -35.78 -54.22
C ILE A 374 1.32 -37.14 -54.31
N ARG A 375 1.08 -38.06 -53.36
CA ARG A 375 1.67 -39.42 -53.34
C ARG A 375 0.81 -40.49 -54.04
N ALA A 376 -0.37 -40.12 -54.52
CA ALA A 376 -1.17 -40.89 -55.47
C ALA A 376 -0.87 -40.39 -56.88
#